data_AF-A0A954NCG7-F1
#
_entry.id   AF-A0A954NCG7-F1
#
_cell.length_a   1.000
_cell.length_b   1.000
_cell.length_c   1.000
_cell.angle_alpha   90.00
_cell.angle_beta   90.00
_cell.angle_gamma   90.00
#
_symmetry.space_group_name_H-M   'P 1'
#
loop_
_entity.id
_entity.type
_entity.pdbx_description
1 polymer ?
#
loop_
_entity_poly.entity_id
_entity_poly.type
_entity_poly.pdbx_seq_one_letter_code
_entity_poly.pdbx_strand_id
1 'polypeptide(L)'
;MNLVPLFGFLGTIGNWELMVILIIAVLLFGKRLPEVGRSLGKGLVEFKKGIKGIEDEVRNVTSASTSTYKPPSRPYNAIDDRDEATAPKFEPPKVSANDETAPAGDETAAV
;
A
#
# COMPACT_ATOMS: atom_id res chain seq x y z
N MET A 1 22.06 39.06 -25.70
CA MET A 1 22.91 38.21 -24.84
C MET A 1 22.01 37.17 -24.22
N ASN A 2 22.02 35.95 -24.78
CA ASN A 2 21.16 34.88 -24.30
C ASN A 2 21.80 34.27 -23.06
N LEU A 3 21.22 34.55 -21.90
CA LEU A 3 21.64 34.00 -20.62
C LEU A 3 21.12 32.55 -20.53
N VAL A 4 21.97 31.63 -20.96
CA VAL A 4 21.75 30.17 -20.93
C VAL A 4 21.49 29.74 -19.46
N PRO A 5 20.53 28.83 -19.23
CA PRO A 5 19.62 28.83 -18.10
C PRO A 5 20.26 28.28 -16.82
N LEU A 6 20.64 29.19 -15.93
CA LEU A 6 20.91 28.86 -14.53
C LEU A 6 19.65 28.37 -13.78
N PHE A 7 18.46 28.51 -14.38
CA PHE A 7 17.15 28.31 -13.74
C PHE A 7 16.36 27.06 -14.21
N GLY A 8 16.92 26.19 -15.05
CA GLY A 8 16.26 24.90 -15.41
C GLY A 8 16.31 23.84 -14.30
N PHE A 9 17.03 24.10 -13.21
CA PHE A 9 17.44 23.11 -12.19
C PHE A 9 16.37 22.75 -11.14
N LEU A 10 15.25 23.48 -11.03
CA LEU A 10 14.37 23.38 -9.85
C LEU A 10 13.04 22.61 -10.00
N GLY A 11 12.73 21.99 -11.14
CA GLY A 11 11.42 21.32 -11.27
C GLY A 11 11.37 20.08 -12.16
N THR A 12 12.18 20.04 -13.21
CA THR A 12 12.17 18.93 -14.15
C THR A 12 13.59 18.72 -14.64
N ILE A 13 14.32 17.78 -14.02
CA ILE A 13 15.54 17.26 -14.63
C ILE A 13 15.10 16.65 -15.96
N GLY A 14 15.25 17.41 -17.03
CA GLY A 14 14.93 16.98 -18.37
C GLY A 14 16.00 16.02 -18.88
N ASN A 15 15.65 15.29 -19.93
CA ASN A 15 16.59 14.44 -20.63
C ASN A 15 17.82 15.23 -21.13
N TRP A 16 17.64 16.53 -21.38
CA TRP A 16 18.70 17.41 -21.87
C TRP A 16 19.77 17.69 -20.81
N GLU A 17 19.38 17.99 -19.57
CA GLU A 17 20.28 18.20 -18.45
C GLU A 17 21.10 16.94 -18.15
N LEU A 18 20.45 15.78 -18.15
CA LEU A 18 21.12 14.49 -17.95
C LEU A 18 22.17 14.24 -19.03
N MET A 19 21.87 14.55 -20.30
CA MET A 19 22.83 14.43 -21.39
C MET A 19 24.05 15.34 -21.22
N VAL A 20 23.85 16.59 -20.78
CA VAL A 20 24.98 17.53 -20.53
C VAL A 20 25.88 17.00 -19.41
N ILE A 21 25.30 16.53 -18.30
CA ILE A 21 26.07 15.95 -17.18
C ILE A 21 26.82 14.69 -17.65
N LEU A 22 26.18 13.84 -18.45
CA LEU A 22 26.78 12.63 -18.99
C LEU A 22 27.98 12.95 -19.89
N ILE A 23 27.88 13.97 -20.74
CA ILE A 23 29.01 14.43 -21.57
C ILE A 23 30.17 14.91 -20.70
N ILE A 24 29.90 15.72 -19.66
CA ILE A 24 30.93 16.19 -18.73
C ILE A 24 31.59 15.01 -18.00
N ALA A 25 30.81 14.04 -17.54
CA ALA A 25 31.33 12.81 -16.91
C ALA A 25 32.21 12.02 -17.89
N VAL A 26 31.82 11.89 -19.16
CA VAL A 26 32.65 11.25 -20.19
C VAL A 26 33.94 12.04 -20.43
N LEU A 27 33.94 13.37 -20.37
CA LEU A 27 35.18 14.15 -20.53
C LEU A 27 36.12 13.99 -19.33
N LEU A 28 35.59 13.93 -18.10
CA LEU A 28 36.39 13.74 -16.89
C LEU A 28 36.96 12.32 -16.77
N PHE A 29 36.13 11.30 -17.01
CA PHE A 29 36.50 9.90 -16.83
C PHE A 29 37.00 9.23 -18.12
N GLY A 30 36.64 9.77 -19.29
CA GLY A 30 37.06 9.27 -20.60
C GLY A 30 36.77 7.79 -20.78
N LYS A 31 37.83 7.04 -21.14
CA LYS A 31 37.79 5.59 -21.34
C LYS A 31 37.56 4.79 -20.04
N ARG A 32 37.67 5.42 -18.86
CA ARG A 32 37.50 4.75 -17.56
C ARG A 32 36.03 4.67 -17.14
N LEU A 33 35.13 5.49 -17.69
CA LEU A 33 33.70 5.44 -17.39
C LEU A 33 33.09 4.03 -17.53
N PRO A 34 33.28 3.30 -18.65
CA PRO A 34 32.74 1.94 -18.80
C PRO A 34 33.42 0.90 -17.90
N GLU A 35 34.62 1.18 -17.39
CA GLU A 35 35.33 0.32 -16.44
C GLU A 35 34.76 0.50 -15.03
N VAL A 36 34.55 1.77 -14.61
CA VAL A 36 33.89 2.15 -13.35
C VAL A 36 32.45 1.66 -13.31
N GLY A 37 31.68 1.84 -14.39
CA GLY A 37 30.32 1.32 -14.49
C GLY A 37 30.26 -0.21 -14.38
N ARG A 38 31.23 -0.92 -14.96
CA ARG A 38 31.31 -2.38 -14.84
C ARG A 38 31.68 -2.84 -13.44
N SER A 39 32.62 -2.17 -12.75
CA SER A 39 32.98 -2.54 -11.38
C SER A 39 31.85 -2.27 -10.39
N LEU A 40 31.20 -1.10 -10.50
CA LEU A 40 30.01 -0.76 -9.70
C LEU A 40 28.83 -1.69 -9.99
N GLY A 41 28.59 -1.99 -11.27
CA GLY A 41 27.52 -2.89 -11.69
C GLY A 41 27.69 -4.31 -11.13
N LYS A 42 28.91 -4.85 -11.16
CA LYS A 42 29.22 -6.15 -10.54
C LYS A 42 28.95 -6.13 -9.03
N GLY A 43 29.42 -5.09 -8.33
CA GLY A 43 29.18 -4.93 -6.89
C GLY A 43 27.68 -4.85 -6.54
N LEU A 44 26.89 -4.11 -7.33
CA LEU A 44 25.45 -4.01 -7.12
C LEU A 44 24.71 -5.34 -7.38
N VAL A 45 25.15 -6.11 -8.39
CA VAL A 45 24.59 -7.44 -8.69
C VAL A 45 24.89 -8.42 -7.56
N GLU A 46 26.13 -8.47 -7.07
CA GLU A 46 26.51 -9.33 -5.94
C GLU A 46 25.80 -8.92 -4.65
N PHE A 47 25.67 -7.61 -4.39
CA PHE A 47 24.92 -7.07 -3.26
C PHE A 47 23.44 -7.48 -3.31
N LYS A 48 22.79 -7.35 -4.48
CA LYS A 48 21.40 -7.78 -4.67
C LYS A 48 21.23 -9.28 -4.47
N LYS A 49 22.19 -10.09 -4.92
CA LYS A 49 22.19 -11.54 -4.71
C LYS A 49 22.34 -11.89 -3.24
N GLY A 50 23.22 -11.20 -2.52
CA GLY A 50 23.41 -11.35 -1.07
C GLY A 50 22.12 -11.05 -0.29
N ILE A 51 21.48 -9.90 -0.55
CA ILE A 51 20.21 -9.53 0.11
C ILE A 51 19.14 -10.59 -0.15
N LYS A 52 18.98 -11.02 -1.41
CA LYS A 52 17.97 -12.02 -1.76
C LYS A 52 18.22 -13.36 -1.07
N GLY A 53 19.48 -13.79 -0.98
CA GLY A 53 19.85 -15.02 -0.27
C GLY A 53 19.50 -14.95 1.23
N ILE A 54 19.71 -13.80 1.87
CA ILE A 54 19.35 -13.58 3.28
C ILE A 54 17.83 -13.59 3.47
N GLU A 55 17.07 -12.94 2.57
CA GLU A 55 15.60 -12.95 2.61
C GLU A 55 15.04 -14.37 2.48
N ASP A 56 15.59 -15.17 1.55
CA ASP A 56 15.21 -16.57 1.33
C ASP A 56 15.57 -17.45 2.54
N GLU A 57 16.71 -17.23 3.19
CA GLU A 57 17.13 -17.94 4.40
C GLU A 57 16.23 -17.59 5.60
N VAL A 58 15.95 -16.31 5.83
CA VAL A 58 15.03 -15.85 6.90
C VAL A 58 13.63 -16.41 6.68
N ARG A 59 13.16 -16.43 5.43
CA ARG A 59 11.88 -17.05 5.07
C ARG A 59 11.88 -18.55 5.34
N ASN A 60 12.95 -19.26 5.01
CA ASN A 60 13.08 -20.69 5.24
C ASN A 60 13.13 -21.03 6.73
N VAL A 61 13.85 -20.27 7.56
CA VAL A 61 13.92 -20.47 9.02
C VAL A 61 12.55 -20.20 9.67
N THR A 62 11.85 -19.15 9.23
CA THR A 62 10.50 -18.83 9.74
C THR A 62 9.45 -19.87 9.29
N SER A 63 9.59 -20.40 8.07
CA SER A 63 8.71 -21.44 7.54
C SER A 63 8.98 -22.81 8.16
N ALA A 64 10.24 -23.14 8.44
CA ALA A 64 10.62 -24.38 9.14
C ALA A 64 10.10 -24.43 10.58
N SER A 65 9.96 -23.28 11.25
CA SER A 65 9.34 -23.20 12.59
C SER A 65 7.80 -23.24 12.56
N THR A 66 7.16 -23.19 11.39
CA THR A 66 5.68 -23.18 11.26
C THR A 66 5.13 -24.36 10.43
N SER A 67 5.99 -25.20 9.86
CA SER A 67 5.61 -26.31 8.97
C SER A 67 4.99 -27.54 9.65
N THR A 68 4.54 -27.46 10.91
CA THR A 68 3.75 -28.54 11.55
C THR A 68 2.27 -28.23 11.72
N TYR A 69 1.77 -27.04 11.38
CA TYR A 69 0.33 -26.83 11.29
C TYR A 69 -0.12 -26.74 9.84
N LYS A 70 -0.38 -27.92 9.24
CA LYS A 70 -1.34 -28.02 8.14
C LYS A 70 -2.72 -27.85 8.77
N PRO A 71 -3.40 -26.69 8.69
CA PRO A 71 -4.79 -26.64 9.11
C PRO A 71 -5.54 -27.71 8.33
N PRO A 72 -6.32 -28.58 8.99
CA PRO A 72 -7.08 -29.59 8.30
C PRO A 72 -7.96 -28.88 7.27
N SER A 73 -7.77 -29.26 6.00
CA SER A 73 -8.67 -28.90 4.91
C SER A 73 -10.01 -29.55 5.20
N ARG A 74 -10.82 -28.93 6.06
CA ARG A 74 -12.20 -29.36 6.26
C ARG A 74 -12.90 -29.16 4.91
N PRO A 75 -13.51 -30.19 4.32
CA PRO A 75 -14.38 -29.98 3.17
C PRO A 75 -15.47 -28.99 3.61
N TYR A 76 -15.72 -27.97 2.79
CA TYR A 76 -16.61 -26.84 3.07
C TYR A 76 -18.11 -27.22 3.02
N ASN A 77 -18.45 -28.49 3.32
CA ASN A 77 -19.79 -29.05 3.21
C ASN A 77 -20.23 -29.68 4.54
N ALA A 78 -19.97 -29.00 5.66
CA ALA A 78 -20.45 -29.44 6.98
C ALA A 78 -20.91 -28.24 7.82
N ILE A 79 -21.62 -27.29 7.20
CA ILE A 79 -22.46 -26.33 7.91
C ILE A 79 -23.81 -26.30 7.17
N ASP A 80 -24.58 -27.35 7.37
CA ASP A 80 -26.03 -27.35 7.16
C ASP A 80 -26.67 -28.12 8.32
N ASP A 81 -26.32 -27.75 9.55
CA ASP A 81 -26.95 -28.26 10.79
C ASP A 81 -26.42 -27.49 12.02
N ARG A 82 -26.39 -26.16 11.94
CA ARG A 82 -26.29 -25.33 13.14
C ARG A 82 -27.22 -24.16 12.97
N ASP A 83 -28.44 -24.36 13.49
CA ASP A 83 -29.35 -23.35 14.00
C ASP A 83 -28.83 -21.92 13.79
N GLU A 84 -29.07 -21.41 12.59
CA GLU A 84 -28.87 -19.99 12.32
C GLU A 84 -29.90 -19.29 13.19
N ALA A 85 -29.45 -18.77 14.32
CA ALA A 85 -30.24 -17.90 15.17
C ALA A 85 -30.62 -16.71 14.29
N THR A 86 -31.77 -16.83 13.64
CA THR A 86 -32.41 -15.80 12.86
C THR A 86 -32.72 -14.71 13.86
N ALA A 87 -31.79 -13.77 14.01
CA ALA A 87 -32.07 -12.56 14.75
C ALA A 87 -33.29 -11.95 14.06
N PRO A 88 -34.43 -11.79 14.77
CA PRO A 88 -35.64 -11.30 14.14
C PRO A 88 -35.30 -9.96 13.49
N LYS A 89 -35.63 -9.85 12.20
CA LYS A 89 -35.37 -8.66 11.40
C LYS A 89 -35.99 -7.46 12.13
N PHE A 90 -35.16 -6.61 12.75
CA PHE A 90 -35.63 -5.37 13.34
C PHE A 90 -36.02 -4.45 12.19
N GLU A 91 -37.32 -4.34 11.96
CA GLU A 91 -37.89 -3.31 11.09
C GLU A 91 -38.21 -2.11 11.98
N PRO A 92 -37.52 -0.96 11.82
CA PRO A 92 -37.86 0.22 12.58
C PRO A 92 -39.30 0.63 12.23
N PRO A 93 -40.13 0.98 13.23
CA PRO A 93 -41.52 1.34 12.98
C PRO A 93 -41.56 2.52 12.02
N LYS A 94 -42.24 2.35 10.89
CA LYS A 94 -42.57 3.46 10.01
C LYS A 94 -43.53 4.33 10.79
N VAL A 95 -43.06 5.47 11.29
CA VAL A 95 -43.93 6.52 11.82
C VAL A 95 -44.71 7.06 10.62
N SER A 96 -45.87 6.45 10.35
CA SER A 96 -46.86 6.98 9.44
C SER A 96 -47.40 8.26 10.05
N ALA A 97 -47.20 9.37 9.34
CA ALA A 97 -47.47 10.73 9.77
C ALA A 97 -48.96 11.10 9.90
N ASN A 98 -49.86 10.13 10.11
CA ASN A 98 -51.28 10.40 10.27
C ASN A 98 -51.96 9.30 11.10
N ASP A 99 -51.98 9.52 12.41
CA ASP A 99 -53.01 9.13 13.37
C ASP A 99 -52.88 10.13 14.52
N GLU A 100 -53.77 11.13 14.54
CA GLU A 100 -54.86 11.19 15.52
C GLU A 100 -54.34 11.76 16.86
N THR A 101 -54.34 13.09 17.01
CA THR A 101 -55.50 13.79 17.59
C THR A 101 -56.08 13.00 18.77
N ALA A 102 -55.63 13.30 19.98
CA ALA A 102 -56.49 13.12 21.15
C ALA A 102 -56.19 14.18 22.22
N PRO A 103 -57.24 14.72 22.86
CA PRO A 103 -57.19 15.93 23.68
C PRO A 103 -56.90 15.63 25.15
N ALA A 104 -56.14 16.51 25.80
CA ALA A 104 -56.10 16.74 27.24
C ALA A 104 -55.40 18.09 27.42
N GLY A 105 -56.01 19.18 27.87
CA GLY A 105 -56.99 19.25 28.94
C GLY A 105 -56.23 19.47 30.25
N ASP A 106 -56.32 20.72 30.75
CA ASP A 106 -55.91 21.20 32.08
C ASP A 106 -54.39 21.49 32.28
N GLU A 107 -53.94 22.44 33.11
CA GLU A 107 -54.43 23.71 33.66
C GLU A 107 -53.21 24.39 34.35
N THR A 108 -53.30 25.69 34.60
CA THR A 108 -52.52 26.53 35.55
C THR A 108 -51.23 27.14 35.00
N ALA A 109 -51.22 28.43 34.63
CA ALA A 109 -51.22 29.65 35.45
C ALA A 109 -49.79 30.10 35.84
N ALA A 110 -49.39 31.29 35.39
CA ALA A 110 -49.03 32.42 36.27
C ALA A 110 -48.21 33.50 35.53
N VAL A 111 -48.74 34.73 35.60
CA VAL A 111 -48.15 36.08 35.43
C VAL A 111 -47.91 36.59 34.01
#